data_AF-A0A653D595-F1
#
_entry.id   AF-A0A653D595-F1
#
_cell.length_a   1.000
_cell.length_b   1.000
_cell.length_c   1.000
_cell.angle_alpha   90.00
_cell.angle_beta   90.00
_cell.angle_gamma   90.00
#
_symmetry.space_group_name_H-M   'P 1'
#
loop_
_entity.id
_entity.type
_entity.pdbx_description
1 polymer ?
#
loop_
_entity_poly.entity_id
_entity_poly.type
_entity_poly.pdbx_seq_one_letter_code
_entity_poly.pdbx_strand_id
1 'polypeptide(L)'
;MMGSCKVALFLTFACIGISSVSCLRCYACSSNSGDEECAKPQDPEHSLYMHCIEVMEDGVCIKLDTVSRGKPTTMRSCIVNGVTCDDIKKEFESTDVELKNCTICNQDLCNGD
;
A
#
# COMPACT_ATOMS: atom_id res chain seq x y z
N MET A 1 -2.39 2.32 21.89
CA MET A 1 -3.44 3.35 21.99
C MET A 1 -3.99 3.55 20.58
N MET A 2 -5.23 3.15 20.34
CA MET A 2 -5.88 3.15 19.03
C MET A 2 -6.21 4.59 18.59
N GLY A 3 -5.54 5.10 17.56
CA GLY A 3 -5.91 6.33 16.88
C GLY A 3 -7.07 6.05 15.92
N SER A 4 -8.30 6.32 16.33
CA SER A 4 -9.47 6.14 15.46
C SER A 4 -9.64 7.36 14.56
N CYS A 5 -9.67 7.17 13.24
CA CYS A 5 -10.20 8.15 12.28
C CYS A 5 -11.73 8.28 12.46
N LYS A 6 -12.19 8.86 13.58
CA LYS A 6 -13.60 9.16 13.81
C LYS A 6 -13.90 10.56 13.29
N VAL A 7 -14.41 10.65 12.07
CA VAL A 7 -15.04 11.87 11.56
C VAL A 7 -16.41 11.99 12.23
N ALA A 8 -16.48 12.75 13.33
CA ALA A 8 -17.74 13.14 13.95
C ALA A 8 -18.33 14.32 13.16
N LEU A 9 -19.40 14.04 12.41
CA LEU A 9 -20.13 15.03 11.61
C LEU A 9 -21.05 15.86 12.52
N PHE A 10 -20.56 16.99 13.03
CA PHE A 10 -21.40 18.00 13.66
C PHE A 10 -21.83 19.03 12.61
N LEU A 11 -23.14 19.05 12.33
CA LEU A 11 -23.81 19.98 11.43
C LEU A 11 -23.76 21.41 11.97
N THR A 12 -22.82 22.22 11.48
CA THR A 12 -22.92 23.69 11.47
C THR A 12 -22.24 24.27 10.24
N PHE A 13 -22.97 25.10 9.50
CA PHE A 13 -22.55 25.77 8.28
C PHE A 13 -21.29 26.63 8.49
N ALA A 14 -20.17 26.18 7.95
CA ALA A 14 -19.02 27.01 7.58
C ALA A 14 -18.34 26.33 6.39
N CYS A 15 -17.97 27.09 5.36
CA CYS A 15 -17.19 26.60 4.21
C CYS A 15 -15.76 26.26 4.67
N ILE A 16 -15.64 25.16 5.42
CA ILE A 16 -14.37 24.56 5.78
C ILE A 16 -14.06 23.64 4.62
N GLY A 17 -13.03 23.98 3.85
CA GLY A 17 -12.44 23.02 2.92
C GLY A 17 -12.08 21.79 3.73
N ILE A 18 -12.85 20.71 3.54
CA ILE A 18 -12.58 19.45 4.21
C ILE A 18 -11.30 18.95 3.52
N SER A 19 -10.15 19.27 4.10
CA SER A 19 -8.93 18.52 3.82
C SER A 19 -9.20 17.11 4.32
N SER A 20 -9.77 16.27 3.47
CA SER A 20 -9.98 14.87 3.76
C SER A 20 -8.60 14.25 3.89
N VAL A 21 -8.10 14.16 5.13
CA VAL A 21 -6.95 13.32 5.43
C VAL A 21 -7.33 11.91 5.01
N SER A 22 -6.70 11.41 3.95
CA SER A 22 -6.97 10.09 3.42
C SER A 22 -6.49 9.06 4.46
N CYS A 23 -7.42 8.48 5.23
CA CYS A 23 -7.11 7.39 6.15
C CYS A 23 -6.93 6.05 5.42
N LEU A 24 -6.38 6.08 4.21
CA LEU A 24 -6.14 4.90 3.38
C LEU A 24 -5.19 3.95 4.11
N ARG A 25 -5.62 2.71 4.31
CA ARG A 25 -4.76 1.63 4.78
C ARG A 25 -4.36 0.75 3.62
N CYS A 26 -3.14 0.26 3.66
CA CYS A 26 -2.66 -0.76 2.73
C CYS A 26 -1.98 -1.87 3.53
N TYR A 27 -2.08 -3.10 3.06
CA TYR A 27 -1.29 -4.19 3.63
C TYR A 27 0.19 -3.89 3.45
N ALA A 28 0.97 -4.22 4.48
CA ALA A 28 2.39 -3.91 4.58
C ALA A 28 3.17 -5.16 4.96
N CYS A 29 3.83 -5.77 3.97
CA CYS A 29 4.58 -7.01 4.18
C CYS A 29 5.59 -7.25 3.06
N SER A 30 6.53 -8.16 3.30
CA SER A 30 7.43 -8.70 2.28
C SER A 30 7.73 -10.17 2.54
N SER A 31 7.53 -11.03 1.54
CA SER A 31 7.93 -12.43 1.67
C SER A 31 9.46 -12.64 1.66
N ASN A 32 10.22 -11.60 1.30
CA ASN A 32 11.67 -11.67 1.40
C ASN A 32 12.18 -11.50 2.85
N SER A 33 11.41 -10.84 3.73
CA SER A 33 11.74 -10.71 5.16
C SER A 33 11.35 -11.93 6.01
N GLY A 34 10.93 -13.04 5.37
CA GLY A 34 10.50 -14.26 6.05
C GLY A 34 9.00 -14.32 6.35
N ASP A 35 8.22 -13.34 5.90
CA ASP A 35 6.75 -13.36 6.00
C ASP A 35 6.15 -14.08 4.78
N GLU A 36 6.13 -15.41 4.85
CA GLU A 36 5.58 -16.25 3.77
C GLU A 36 4.07 -16.00 3.52
N GLU A 37 3.35 -15.47 4.52
CA GLU A 37 1.92 -15.15 4.39
C GLU A 37 1.69 -13.94 3.48
N CYS A 38 2.71 -13.09 3.26
CA CYS A 38 2.61 -11.93 2.39
C CYS A 38 2.25 -12.28 0.93
N ALA A 39 2.68 -13.46 0.46
CA ALA A 39 2.40 -13.96 -0.89
C ALA A 39 0.97 -14.51 -1.06
N LYS A 40 0.23 -14.70 0.05
CA LYS A 40 -1.15 -15.19 0.05
C LYS A 40 -2.14 -14.02 0.02
N PRO A 41 -3.43 -14.29 -0.27
CA PRO A 41 -4.49 -13.31 -0.03
C PRO A 41 -4.48 -12.83 1.42
N GLN A 42 -4.64 -11.53 1.61
CA GLN A 42 -4.55 -10.91 2.94
C GLN A 42 -5.91 -10.87 3.64
N ASP A 43 -5.89 -11.06 4.95
CA ASP A 43 -7.07 -11.03 5.80
C ASP A 43 -7.19 -9.65 6.48
N PRO A 44 -8.26 -8.87 6.24
CA PRO A 44 -8.47 -7.57 6.90
C PRO A 44 -8.46 -7.60 8.42
N GLU A 45 -8.73 -8.74 9.05
CA GLU A 45 -8.78 -8.88 10.51
C GLU A 45 -7.43 -9.24 11.14
N HIS A 46 -6.57 -9.93 10.39
CA HIS A 46 -5.36 -10.55 10.93
C HIS A 46 -4.06 -10.07 10.27
N SER A 47 -4.10 -9.66 9.00
CA SER A 47 -2.92 -9.20 8.27
C SER A 47 -2.47 -7.82 8.72
N LEU A 48 -1.15 -7.61 8.69
CA LEU A 48 -0.54 -6.32 9.01
C LEU A 48 -0.87 -5.28 7.93
N TYR A 49 -1.28 -4.10 8.37
CA TYR A 49 -1.50 -2.94 7.53
C TYR A 49 -0.86 -1.69 8.13
N MET A 50 -0.68 -0.68 7.29
CA MET A 50 -0.20 0.64 7.68
C MET A 50 -1.14 1.72 7.14
N HIS A 51 -1.22 2.87 7.81
CA HIS A 51 -1.91 4.04 7.30
C HIS A 51 -0.97 4.81 6.37
N CYS A 52 -1.35 5.02 5.11
CA CYS A 52 -0.45 5.67 4.15
C CYS A 52 -0.08 7.09 4.54
N ILE A 53 -1.00 7.83 5.17
CA ILE A 53 -0.75 9.20 5.65
C ILE A 53 0.39 9.29 6.68
N GLU A 54 0.69 8.21 7.40
CA GLU A 54 1.82 8.18 8.35
C GLU A 54 3.18 8.12 7.64
N VAL A 55 3.18 7.79 6.35
CA VAL A 55 4.40 7.66 5.53
C VAL A 55 4.46 8.71 4.42
N MET A 56 3.33 9.08 3.83
CA MET A 56 3.22 10.04 2.74
C MET A 56 1.80 10.62 2.66
N GLU A 57 1.69 11.93 2.43
CA GLU A 57 0.39 12.63 2.48
C GLU A 57 -0.61 12.18 1.39
N ASP A 58 -0.11 11.80 0.20
CA ASP A 58 -0.93 11.35 -0.94
C ASP A 58 -0.50 9.93 -1.37
N GLY A 59 -0.64 8.97 -0.45
CA GLY A 59 -0.28 7.57 -0.70
C GLY A 59 -1.43 6.75 -1.28
N VAL A 60 -1.09 5.80 -2.16
CA VAL A 60 -1.95 4.74 -2.69
C VAL A 60 -1.37 3.36 -2.37
N CYS A 61 -2.16 2.30 -2.50
CA CYS A 61 -1.69 0.95 -2.22
C CYS A 61 -0.96 0.35 -3.41
N ILE A 62 0.05 -0.46 -3.13
CA ILE A 62 0.76 -1.25 -4.13
C ILE A 62 0.97 -2.70 -3.69
N LYS A 63 0.91 -3.60 -4.68
CA LYS A 63 1.43 -4.97 -4.62
C LYS A 63 2.44 -5.19 -5.75
N LEU A 64 3.59 -5.74 -5.42
CA LEU A 64 4.63 -6.14 -6.37
C LEU A 64 4.92 -7.62 -6.21
N ASP A 65 4.92 -8.34 -7.34
CA ASP A 65 5.48 -9.68 -7.42
C ASP A 65 6.75 -9.62 -8.25
N THR A 66 7.86 -10.04 -7.67
CA THR A 66 9.20 -9.97 -8.26
C THR A 66 9.91 -11.32 -8.17
N VAL A 67 10.93 -11.52 -8.98
CA VAL A 67 11.89 -12.61 -8.83
C VAL A 67 13.27 -11.99 -8.67
N SER A 68 13.88 -12.18 -7.50
CA SER A 68 15.26 -11.75 -7.24
C SER A 68 16.14 -12.97 -7.05
N ARG A 69 17.19 -13.10 -7.87
CA ARG A 69 18.12 -14.24 -7.83
C ARG A 69 17.42 -15.62 -7.86
N GLY A 70 16.36 -15.73 -8.65
CA GLY A 70 15.55 -16.94 -8.77
C GLY A 70 14.55 -17.20 -7.63
N LYS A 71 14.49 -16.33 -6.63
CA LYS A 71 13.51 -16.44 -5.53
C LYS A 71 12.31 -15.52 -5.78
N PRO A 72 11.07 -16.06 -5.85
CA PRO A 72 9.87 -15.24 -5.94
C PRO A 72 9.66 -14.47 -4.63
N THR A 73 9.30 -13.20 -4.76
CA THR A 73 9.05 -12.29 -3.65
C THR A 73 7.79 -11.48 -3.93
N THR A 74 6.89 -11.41 -2.95
CA THR A 74 5.75 -10.50 -2.94
C THR A 74 6.00 -9.40 -1.93
N MET A 75 5.72 -8.15 -2.31
CA MET A 75 5.78 -6.99 -1.43
C MET A 75 4.48 -6.20 -1.53
N ARG A 76 3.98 -5.74 -0.39
CA ARG A 76 2.77 -4.91 -0.28
C ARG A 76 3.13 -3.68 0.56
N SER A 77 2.73 -2.49 0.11
CA SER A 77 3.07 -1.23 0.79
C SER A 77 2.14 -0.08 0.36
N CYS A 78 2.37 1.10 0.93
CA CYS A 78 1.96 2.39 0.37
C CYS A 78 3.03 2.91 -0.62
N ILE A 79 2.59 3.60 -1.67
CA ILE A 79 3.43 4.29 -2.65
C ILE A 79 2.83 5.66 -2.99
N VAL A 80 3.68 6.60 -3.41
CA VAL A 80 3.24 7.95 -3.77
C VAL A 80 2.28 7.87 -4.95
N ASN A 81 1.16 8.58 -4.85
CA ASN A 81 0.20 8.71 -5.93
C ASN A 81 0.86 9.29 -7.19
N GLY A 82 0.46 8.80 -8.36
CA GLY A 82 1.05 9.18 -9.64
C GLY A 82 2.26 8.36 -10.06
N VAL A 83 2.88 7.58 -9.17
CA VAL A 83 3.87 6.57 -9.57
C VAL A 83 3.16 5.46 -10.33
N THR A 84 3.74 5.04 -11.47
CA THR A 84 3.19 3.97 -12.30
C THR A 84 4.01 2.69 -12.18
N CYS A 85 3.41 1.56 -12.59
CA CYS A 85 4.15 0.29 -12.68
C CYS A 85 5.30 0.33 -13.69
N ASP A 86 5.22 1.18 -14.73
CA ASP A 86 6.32 1.38 -15.68
C ASP A 86 7.49 2.13 -15.04
N ASP A 87 7.23 3.07 -14.13
CA ASP A 87 8.28 3.76 -13.39
C ASP A 87 9.02 2.77 -12.48
N ILE A 88 8.27 1.93 -11.75
CA ILE A 88 8.84 0.87 -10.90
C ILE A 88 9.63 -0.14 -11.72
N LYS A 89 9.12 -0.52 -12.89
CA LYS A 89 9.84 -1.42 -13.80
C LYS A 89 11.20 -0.84 -14.19
N LYS A 90 11.26 0.44 -14.54
CA LYS A 90 12.53 1.13 -14.87
C LYS A 90 13.50 1.15 -13.69
N GLU A 91 13.02 1.28 -12.45
CA GLU A 91 13.88 1.20 -11.27
C GLU A 91 14.53 -0.19 -11.13
N PHE A 92 13.84 -1.25 -11.53
CA PHE A 92 14.37 -2.61 -11.50
C PHE A 92 15.27 -2.97 -12.69
N GLU A 93 15.19 -2.27 -13.82
CA GLU A 93 15.96 -2.57 -15.06
C GLU A 93 17.47 -2.62 -14.84
N SER A 94 18.01 -1.85 -13.88
CA SER A 94 19.43 -1.84 -13.54
C SER A 94 19.82 -2.84 -12.42
N THR A 95 18.93 -3.75 -12.05
CA THR A 95 19.12 -4.67 -10.92
C THR A 95 18.87 -6.14 -11.32
N ASP A 96 19.33 -7.10 -10.51
CA ASP A 96 19.01 -8.53 -10.66
C ASP A 96 17.60 -8.87 -10.14
N VAL A 97 16.64 -7.96 -10.29
CA VAL A 97 15.25 -8.13 -9.86
C VAL A 97 14.36 -8.05 -11.09
N GLU A 98 13.61 -9.12 -11.34
CA GLU A 98 12.63 -9.15 -12.42
C GLU A 98 11.24 -8.84 -11.86
N LEU A 99 10.62 -7.76 -12.33
CA LEU A 99 9.22 -7.45 -12.01
C LEU A 99 8.28 -8.35 -12.81
N LYS A 100 7.48 -9.17 -12.12
CA LYS A 100 6.49 -10.07 -12.73
C LYS A 100 5.11 -9.46 -12.77
N ASN A 101 4.69 -8.84 -11.68
CA ASN A 101 3.38 -8.22 -11.56
C ASN A 101 3.46 -6.94 -10.71
N CYS A 102 2.63 -5.97 -11.05
CA CYS A 102 2.50 -4.72 -10.33
C CYS A 102 1.04 -4.27 -10.37
N THR A 103 0.47 -4.08 -9.19
CA THR A 103 -0.90 -3.60 -9.02
C THR A 103 -0.88 -2.39 -8.12
N ILE A 104 -1.42 -1.28 -8.61
CA ILE A 104 -1.63 -0.04 -7.85
C ILE A 104 -3.12 0.20 -7.75
N CYS A 105 -3.61 0.53 -6.56
CA CYS A 105 -5.03 0.75 -6.32
C CYS A 105 -5.24 1.79 -5.21
N ASN A 106 -6.40 2.45 -5.23
CA ASN A 106 -6.73 3.57 -4.34
C ASN A 106 -8.06 3.30 -3.63
N GLN A 107 -8.17 2.13 -3.01
CA GLN A 107 -9.22 1.79 -2.06
C GLN A 107 -8.60 1.17 -0.80
N ASP A 108 -9.27 1.28 0.33
CA ASP A 108 -8.76 0.75 1.59
C ASP A 108 -8.49 -0.75 1.50
N LEU A 109 -7.27 -1.15 1.88
CA LEU A 109 -6.76 -2.53 1.86
C LEU A 109 -6.87 -3.23 0.49
N CYS A 110 -6.94 -2.48 -0.61
CA CYS A 110 -7.16 -3.05 -1.95
C CYS A 110 -5.99 -3.89 -2.48
N ASN A 111 -4.79 -3.75 -1.91
CA ASN A 111 -3.63 -4.54 -2.25
C ASN A 111 -3.60 -5.87 -1.48
N GLY A 112 -4.76 -6.51 -1.26
CA GLY A 112 -4.88 -7.77 -0.49
C GLY A 112 -4.82 -9.04 -1.34
N ASP A 113 -5.32 -8.98 -2.57
CA ASP A 113 -5.38 -10.12 -3.49
C ASP A 113 -4.11 -10.27 -4.34
#